data_AF-A0A132CEU5-F1
#
_entry.id   AF-A0A132CEU5-F1
#
_cell.length_a   1.000
_cell.length_b   1.000
_cell.length_c   1.000
_cell.angle_alpha   90.00
_cell.angle_beta   90.00
_cell.angle_gamma   90.00
#
_symmetry.space_group_name_H-M   'P 1'
#
loop_
_entity.id
_entity.type
_entity.pdbx_description
1 polymer ?
#
loop_
_entity_poly.entity_id
_entity_poly.type
_entity_poly.pdbx_seq_one_letter_code
_entity_poly.pdbx_strand_id
1 'polypeptide(L)'
;MTTKGDLVEAAYEEIALAGYVFDLSPEERNTALLRLERMAASFDARGIRIGYNLAGKSASLNDDAGIPDWAEEPFYTNLAKRLAPTLGKQLSMETMRAAAAGYRTLLLGNYEIPQMQMPRHMPIGLGNRRNTKNQQFFAPVDRVTTTNDATLEPSGNPWPDSN
;
A
#
# COMPACT_ATOMS: atom_id res chain seq x y z
N MET A 1 15.50 6.98 4.63
CA MET A 1 14.24 6.56 5.25
C MET A 1 13.51 7.83 5.60
N THR A 2 12.31 8.01 5.06
CA THR A 2 11.52 9.24 5.13
C THR A 2 10.81 9.35 6.48
N THR A 3 10.91 10.50 7.13
CA THR A 3 10.20 10.73 8.38
C THR A 3 8.75 11.17 8.12
N LYS A 4 7.88 10.98 9.12
CA LYS A 4 6.51 11.50 9.05
C LYS A 4 6.48 13.03 8.97
N GLY A 5 7.46 13.69 9.58
CA GLY A 5 7.67 15.14 9.52
C GLY A 5 7.93 15.62 8.09
N ASP A 6 8.83 14.94 7.36
CA ASP A 6 9.16 15.29 5.97
C ASP A 6 7.93 15.23 5.06
N LEU A 7 7.08 14.21 5.22
CA LEU A 7 5.83 14.08 4.45
C LEU A 7 4.82 15.19 4.77
N VAL A 8 4.76 15.63 6.02
CA VAL A 8 3.90 16.75 6.42
C VAL A 8 4.42 18.04 5.82
N GLU A 9 5.72 18.29 5.91
CA GLU A 9 6.36 19.48 5.36
C GLU A 9 6.17 19.56 3.84
N ALA A 10 6.48 18.49 3.10
CA ALA A 10 6.27 18.39 1.66
C ALA A 10 4.80 18.62 1.26
N ALA A 11 3.85 18.14 2.06
CA ALA A 11 2.43 18.38 1.81
C ALA A 11 2.03 19.86 2.00
N TYR A 12 2.63 20.56 2.95
CA TYR A 12 2.43 22.00 3.11
C TYR A 12 3.11 22.80 2.01
N GLU A 13 4.29 22.39 1.54
CA GLU A 13 4.98 22.98 0.39
C GLU A 13 4.11 22.93 -0.88
N GLU A 14 3.48 21.78 -1.16
CA GLU A 14 2.53 21.60 -2.26
C GLU A 14 1.31 22.55 -2.18
N ILE A 15 0.84 22.86 -0.96
CA ILE A 15 -0.25 23.84 -0.75
C ILE A 15 0.28 25.28 -0.84
N ALA A 16 1.53 25.49 -0.41
CA ALA A 16 2.19 26.77 -0.29
C ALA A 16 2.90 27.22 -1.58
N LEU A 17 2.59 26.61 -2.73
CA LEU A 17 3.04 26.93 -4.10
C LEU A 17 2.91 28.43 -4.50
N ALA A 18 2.41 29.29 -3.59
CA ALA A 18 2.38 30.75 -3.65
C ALA A 18 3.48 31.47 -2.81
N GLY A 19 4.57 30.80 -2.43
CA GLY A 19 5.82 31.47 -2.00
C GLY A 19 5.86 32.05 -0.58
N TYR A 20 4.95 31.63 0.31
CA TYR A 20 5.06 31.92 1.74
C TYR A 20 5.65 30.71 2.45
N VAL A 21 6.84 30.89 3.04
CA VAL A 21 7.30 30.04 4.14
C VAL A 21 6.24 30.15 5.22
N PHE A 22 5.41 29.13 5.36
CA PHE A 22 4.48 29.08 6.48
C PHE A 22 5.33 28.88 7.74
N ASP A 23 5.33 29.86 8.63
CA ASP A 23 5.69 29.66 10.04
C ASP A 23 4.61 28.77 10.66
N LEU A 24 4.70 27.48 10.32
CA LEU A 24 3.70 26.50 10.69
C LEU A 24 3.83 26.22 12.18
N SER A 25 2.77 26.48 12.92
CA SER A 25 2.77 26.25 14.36
C SER A 25 2.98 24.76 14.67
N PRO A 26 3.63 24.41 15.79
CA PRO A 26 3.76 23.02 16.22
C PRO A 26 2.42 22.29 16.32
N GLU A 27 1.36 22.99 16.69
CA GLU A 27 0.00 22.46 16.80
C GLU A 27 -0.60 22.09 15.43
N GLU A 28 -0.36 22.90 14.40
CA GLU A 28 -0.78 22.62 13.02
C GLU A 28 -0.04 21.39 12.47
N ARG A 29 1.27 21.30 12.72
CA ARG A 29 2.09 20.14 12.36
C ARG A 29 1.55 18.84 12.98
N ASN A 30 1.23 18.88 14.27
CA ASN A 30 0.63 17.73 14.97
C ASN A 30 -0.76 17.38 14.44
N THR A 31 -1.55 18.38 14.07
CA THR A 31 -2.88 18.17 13.48
C THR A 31 -2.79 17.54 12.09
N ALA A 32 -1.83 17.98 11.27
CA ALA A 32 -1.53 17.39 9.98
C ALA A 32 -1.04 15.95 10.10
N LEU A 33 -0.15 15.68 11.05
CA LEU A 33 0.31 14.33 11.36
C LEU A 33 -0.84 13.39 11.75
N LEU A 34 -1.75 13.82 12.61
CA LEU A 34 -2.94 13.01 12.94
C LEU A 34 -3.84 12.74 11.73
N ARG A 35 -3.89 13.66 10.75
CA ARG A 35 -4.61 13.43 9.50
C ARG A 35 -3.87 12.49 8.56
N LEU A 36 -2.55 12.54 8.55
CA LEU A 36 -1.69 11.58 7.85
C LEU A 36 -1.94 10.17 8.39
N GLU A 37 -1.92 9.98 9.71
CA GLU A 37 -2.21 8.69 10.36
C GLU A 37 -3.61 8.17 9.99
N ARG A 38 -4.64 9.03 10.04
CA ARG A 38 -6.00 8.66 9.63
C ARG A 38 -6.08 8.34 8.13
N MET A 39 -5.27 9.00 7.30
CA MET A 39 -5.18 8.71 5.88
C MET A 39 -4.54 7.35 5.63
N ALA A 40 -3.41 7.07 6.27
CA ALA A 40 -2.74 5.77 6.19
C ALA A 40 -3.65 4.64 6.66
N ALA A 41 -4.35 4.83 7.80
CA ALA A 41 -5.34 3.87 8.28
C ALA A 41 -6.50 3.65 7.28
N SER A 42 -6.92 4.71 6.58
CA SER A 42 -7.95 4.59 5.53
C SER A 42 -7.46 3.86 4.28
N PHE A 43 -6.15 3.88 4.01
CA PHE A 43 -5.54 3.13 2.91
C PHE A 43 -5.42 1.65 3.26
N ASP A 44 -4.99 1.32 4.48
CA ASP A 44 -4.95 -0.06 4.96
C ASP A 44 -6.36 -0.70 4.96
N ALA A 45 -7.38 0.04 5.42
CA ALA A 45 -8.78 -0.42 5.35
C ALA A 45 -9.29 -0.71 3.93
N ARG A 46 -8.65 -0.13 2.89
CA ARG A 46 -8.96 -0.40 1.47
C ARG A 46 -8.07 -1.48 0.86
N GLY A 47 -7.19 -2.11 1.63
CA GLY A 47 -6.24 -3.12 1.16
C GLY A 47 -4.95 -2.55 0.56
N ILE A 48 -4.68 -1.25 0.71
CA ILE A 48 -3.41 -0.64 0.29
C ILE A 48 -2.42 -0.77 1.45
N ARG A 49 -1.60 -1.81 1.41
CA ARG A 49 -0.67 -2.19 2.49
C ARG A 49 0.77 -2.02 2.05
N ILE A 50 1.34 -0.85 2.31
CA ILE A 50 2.68 -0.47 1.84
C ILE A 50 3.74 -0.43 2.96
N GLY A 51 3.46 -1.02 4.12
CA GLY A 51 4.39 -1.03 5.26
C GLY A 51 4.40 0.23 6.12
N TYR A 52 3.43 1.13 5.98
CA TYR A 52 3.37 2.36 6.79
C TYR A 52 3.27 2.06 8.30
N ASN A 53 4.15 2.67 9.11
CA ASN A 53 4.21 2.48 10.55
C ASN A 53 3.09 3.26 11.28
N LEU A 54 1.92 2.64 11.45
CA LEU A 54 0.79 3.23 12.18
C LEU A 54 1.09 3.37 13.68
N ALA A 55 1.04 4.60 14.19
CA ALA A 55 1.18 4.89 15.62
C ALA A 55 -0.04 5.65 16.20
N GLY A 56 -0.96 6.10 15.34
CA GLY A 56 -2.23 6.70 15.74
C GLY A 56 -2.04 7.99 16.55
N LYS A 57 -2.49 7.99 17.81
CA LYS A 57 -2.36 9.17 18.69
C LYS A 57 -0.97 9.37 19.27
N SER A 58 -0.14 8.32 19.27
CA SER A 58 1.22 8.35 19.82
C SER A 58 2.27 8.68 18.75
N ALA A 59 1.84 8.98 17.53
CA ALA A 59 2.72 9.29 16.42
C ALA A 59 3.46 10.62 16.63
N SER A 60 4.76 10.62 16.37
CA SER A 60 5.65 11.77 16.43
C SER A 60 6.15 12.17 15.03
N LEU A 61 6.52 13.43 14.86
CA LEU A 61 7.07 13.94 13.59
C LEU A 61 8.40 13.28 13.21
N ASN A 62 9.20 12.94 14.22
CA ASN A 62 10.51 12.32 14.00
C ASN A 62 10.42 10.80 13.79
N ASP A 63 9.22 10.22 13.90
CA ASP A 63 9.03 8.80 13.66
C ASP A 63 9.20 8.51 12.18
N ASP A 64 9.71 7.31 11.93
CA ASP A 64 9.83 6.79 10.58
C ASP A 64 8.46 6.46 9.97
N ALA A 65 8.24 6.84 8.71
CA ALA A 65 7.03 6.50 7.99
C ALA A 65 6.97 5.02 7.60
N GLY A 66 8.12 4.35 7.39
CA GLY A 66 8.17 2.94 6.97
C GLY A 66 7.66 2.68 5.55
N ILE A 67 7.51 3.72 4.72
CA ILE A 67 7.04 3.61 3.34
C ILE A 67 8.20 3.45 2.37
N PRO A 68 7.99 2.76 1.23
CA PRO A 68 8.98 2.70 0.17
C PRO A 68 9.04 4.03 -0.62
N ASP A 69 10.19 4.34 -1.21
CA ASP A 69 10.45 5.59 -1.93
C ASP A 69 9.39 5.94 -2.99
N TRP A 70 8.88 4.93 -3.71
CA TRP A 70 7.86 5.13 -4.76
C TRP A 70 6.48 5.53 -4.22
N ALA A 71 6.23 5.33 -2.92
CA ALA A 71 4.98 5.67 -2.25
C ALA A 71 5.00 7.05 -1.57
N GLU A 72 6.16 7.72 -1.52
CA GLU A 72 6.32 9.03 -0.88
C GLU A 72 5.48 10.11 -1.58
N GLU A 73 5.62 10.25 -2.90
CA GLU A 73 4.84 11.21 -3.71
C GLU A 73 3.33 11.06 -3.57
N PRO A 74 2.76 9.85 -3.74
CA PRO A 74 1.35 9.63 -3.47
C PRO A 74 0.91 10.04 -2.06
N PHE A 75 1.77 9.93 -1.04
CA PHE A 75 1.42 10.25 0.34
C PHE A 75 1.28 11.75 0.55
N TYR A 76 2.33 12.55 0.29
CA TYR A 76 2.27 13.97 0.57
C TYR A 76 1.27 14.71 -0.33
N THR A 77 1.11 14.31 -1.60
CA THR A 77 0.13 14.92 -2.53
C THR A 77 -1.33 14.65 -2.11
N ASN A 78 -1.63 13.44 -1.64
CA ASN A 78 -2.98 13.12 -1.12
C ASN A 78 -3.23 13.76 0.26
N LEU A 79 -2.19 13.93 1.07
CA LEU A 79 -2.27 14.70 2.32
C LEU A 79 -2.59 16.16 2.03
N ALA A 80 -1.85 16.78 1.09
CA ALA A 80 -2.05 18.16 0.67
C ALA A 80 -3.50 18.41 0.23
N LYS A 81 -4.07 17.49 -0.57
CA LYS A 81 -5.48 17.52 -0.98
C LYS A 81 -6.47 17.49 0.18
N ARG A 82 -6.15 16.80 1.29
CA ARG A 82 -7.01 16.75 2.50
C ARG A 82 -6.84 17.98 3.40
N LEU A 83 -5.67 18.60 3.41
CA LEU A 83 -5.39 19.79 4.21
C LEU A 83 -5.86 21.09 3.55
N ALA A 84 -5.76 21.21 2.23
CA ALA A 84 -6.05 22.44 1.50
C ALA A 84 -7.45 23.05 1.85
N PRO A 85 -8.55 22.28 1.90
CA PRO A 85 -9.86 22.83 2.26
C PRO A 85 -9.92 23.42 3.67
N THR A 86 -9.15 22.87 4.61
CA THR A 86 -9.16 23.34 6.00
C THR A 86 -8.34 24.60 6.22
N LEU A 87 -7.47 24.94 5.26
CA LEU A 87 -6.74 26.20 5.22
C LEU A 87 -7.44 27.24 4.34
N GLY A 88 -8.59 26.90 3.74
CA GLY A 88 -9.32 27.77 2.81
C GLY A 88 -8.57 28.03 1.49
N LYS A 89 -7.53 27.23 1.18
CA LYS A 89 -6.73 27.36 -0.04
C LYS A 89 -7.16 26.35 -1.10
N GLN A 90 -7.01 26.72 -2.36
CA GLN A 90 -7.15 25.78 -3.47
C GLN A 90 -5.80 25.17 -3.81
N LEU A 91 -5.79 23.85 -4.00
CA LEU A 91 -4.62 23.12 -4.47
C LEU A 91 -4.47 23.30 -5.99
N SER A 92 -3.23 23.30 -6.50
CA SER A 92 -2.97 23.31 -7.94
C SER A 92 -3.67 22.14 -8.64
N MET A 93 -4.14 22.37 -9.87
CA MET A 93 -4.74 21.32 -10.69
C MET A 93 -3.73 20.21 -11.00
N GLU A 94 -2.45 20.55 -11.12
CA GLU A 94 -1.37 19.60 -11.37
C GLU A 94 -1.16 18.65 -10.19
N THR A 95 -1.02 19.19 -8.97
CA THR A 95 -0.92 18.37 -7.75
C THR A 95 -2.17 17.51 -7.54
N MET A 96 -3.36 17.98 -7.90
CA MET A 96 -4.59 17.18 -7.83
C MET A 96 -4.56 15.99 -8.81
N ARG A 97 -3.98 16.18 -10.00
CA ARG A 97 -3.78 15.10 -10.98
C ARG A 97 -2.70 14.13 -10.50
N ALA A 98 -1.59 14.64 -9.96
CA ALA A 98 -0.52 13.84 -9.37
C ALA A 98 -1.04 12.98 -8.22
N ALA A 99 -1.83 13.54 -7.30
CA ALA A 99 -2.47 12.80 -6.21
C ALA A 99 -3.37 11.65 -6.72
N ALA A 100 -4.13 11.88 -7.80
CA ALA A 100 -4.98 10.85 -8.40
C ALA A 100 -4.17 9.78 -9.16
N ALA A 101 -3.09 10.16 -9.83
CA ALA A 101 -2.17 9.23 -10.48
C ALA A 101 -1.43 8.38 -9.43
N GLY A 102 -0.85 9.02 -8.41
CA GLY A 102 -0.18 8.37 -7.30
C GLY A 102 -1.08 7.43 -6.51
N TYR A 103 -2.36 7.78 -6.29
CA TYR A 103 -3.29 6.84 -5.68
C TYR A 103 -3.47 5.55 -6.49
N ARG A 104 -3.43 5.64 -7.84
CA ARG A 104 -3.48 4.46 -8.71
C ARG A 104 -2.17 3.68 -8.67
N THR A 105 -1.02 4.34 -8.55
CA THR A 105 0.26 3.63 -8.41
C THR A 105 0.32 2.86 -7.09
N LEU A 106 -0.21 3.41 -5.99
CA LEU A 106 -0.37 2.68 -4.72
C LEU A 106 -1.22 1.40 -4.87
N LEU A 107 -2.28 1.45 -5.68
CA LEU A 107 -3.14 0.29 -5.94
C LEU A 107 -2.43 -0.78 -6.79
N LEU A 108 -1.68 -0.37 -7.81
CA LEU A 108 -1.00 -1.29 -8.73
C LEU A 108 0.27 -1.88 -8.13
N GLY A 109 1.09 -1.05 -7.46
CA GLY A 109 2.38 -1.44 -6.92
C GLY A 109 2.28 -2.46 -5.79
N ASN A 110 1.14 -2.53 -5.11
CA ASN A 110 0.90 -3.46 -4.01
C ASN A 110 0.13 -4.74 -4.42
N TYR A 111 -0.20 -4.92 -5.69
CA TYR A 111 -1.06 -6.02 -6.12
C TYR A 111 -0.31 -7.05 -6.96
N GLU A 112 -0.26 -8.29 -6.47
CA GLU A 112 0.12 -9.45 -7.28
C GLU A 112 -1.15 -10.07 -7.86
N ILE A 113 -1.21 -10.20 -9.19
CA ILE A 113 -2.30 -10.94 -9.84
C ILE A 113 -1.98 -12.43 -9.70
N PRO A 114 -2.70 -13.20 -8.85
CA PRO A 114 -2.48 -14.63 -8.80
C PRO A 114 -2.89 -15.23 -10.14
N GLN A 115 -2.00 -15.96 -10.80
CA GLN A 115 -2.36 -16.68 -12.02
C GLN A 115 -3.51 -17.66 -11.72
N MET A 116 -4.46 -17.90 -12.61
CA MET A 116 -5.48 -18.91 -12.34
C MET A 116 -4.85 -20.30 -12.33
N GLN A 117 -5.26 -21.17 -11.40
CA GLN A 117 -4.84 -22.58 -11.48
C GLN A 117 -5.55 -23.27 -12.64
N MET A 118 -4.84 -24.20 -13.28
CA MET A 118 -5.44 -25.05 -14.28
C MET A 118 -6.57 -25.88 -13.65
N PRO A 119 -7.76 -25.95 -14.28
CA PRO A 119 -8.88 -26.67 -13.71
C PRO A 119 -8.62 -28.18 -13.69
N ARG A 120 -9.21 -28.88 -12.72
CA ARG A 120 -9.04 -30.33 -12.51
C ARG A 120 -9.46 -31.22 -13.68
N HIS A 121 -10.18 -30.67 -14.65
CA HIS A 121 -10.64 -31.37 -15.85
C HIS A 121 -9.76 -31.09 -17.07
N MET A 122 -8.74 -30.24 -16.94
CA MET A 122 -7.80 -29.95 -18.03
C MET A 122 -6.80 -31.10 -18.16
N PRO A 123 -6.70 -31.74 -19.35
CA PRO A 123 -5.68 -32.75 -19.57
C PRO A 123 -4.30 -32.10 -19.61
N ILE A 124 -3.36 -32.70 -18.88
CA ILE A 124 -1.92 -32.37 -18.81
C ILE A 124 -1.18 -32.42 -20.15
N GLY A 125 -1.70 -33.17 -21.13
CA GLY A 125 -1.08 -33.36 -22.44
C GLY A 125 0.13 -34.31 -22.43
N LEU A 126 0.37 -34.98 -23.56
CA LEU A 126 1.45 -35.98 -23.73
C LEU A 126 2.86 -35.38 -23.79
N GLY A 127 2.97 -34.05 -23.88
CA GLY A 127 4.24 -33.32 -23.84
C GLY A 127 4.82 -33.18 -22.43
N ASN A 128 3.99 -33.37 -21.38
CA ASN A 128 4.41 -33.20 -20.00
C ASN A 128 4.88 -34.54 -19.42
N ARG A 129 6.20 -34.73 -19.28
CA ARG A 129 6.82 -36.04 -18.98
C ARG A 129 7.38 -36.17 -17.56
N ARG A 130 7.38 -35.08 -16.78
CA ARG A 130 8.02 -35.01 -15.46
C ARG A 130 6.93 -34.95 -14.39
N ASN A 131 6.96 -35.89 -13.44
CA ASN A 131 5.96 -36.04 -12.37
C ASN A 131 4.52 -36.35 -12.84
N THR A 132 4.38 -36.95 -14.03
CA THR A 132 3.09 -37.14 -14.70
C THR A 132 2.68 -38.61 -14.85
N LYS A 133 3.48 -39.56 -14.34
CA LYS A 133 3.35 -41.00 -14.65
C LYS A 133 1.96 -41.59 -14.36
N ASN A 134 1.26 -41.08 -13.34
CA ASN A 134 -0.05 -41.58 -12.89
C ASN A 134 -1.15 -40.50 -12.89
N GLN A 135 -0.90 -39.33 -13.48
CA GLN A 135 -1.87 -38.24 -13.52
C GLN A 135 -2.36 -38.08 -14.96
N GLN A 136 -3.68 -38.00 -15.19
CA GLN A 136 -4.28 -37.75 -16.51
C GLN A 136 -4.74 -36.29 -16.68
N PHE A 137 -4.97 -35.60 -15.55
CA PHE A 137 -5.41 -34.22 -15.47
C PHE A 137 -4.54 -33.45 -14.47
N PHE A 138 -4.55 -32.11 -14.53
CA PHE A 138 -3.84 -31.28 -13.56
C PHE A 138 -4.38 -31.50 -12.14
N ALA A 139 -3.49 -31.76 -11.18
CA ALA A 139 -3.83 -31.81 -9.78
C ALA A 139 -4.10 -30.38 -9.24
N PRO A 140 -5.10 -30.19 -8.38
CA PRO A 140 -5.24 -28.93 -7.66
C PRO A 140 -4.01 -28.78 -6.76
N VAL A 141 -3.34 -27.63 -6.84
CA VAL A 141 -2.27 -27.30 -5.90
C VAL A 141 -2.85 -26.42 -4.83
N ASP A 142 -2.74 -26.78 -3.56
CA ASP A 142 -3.13 -25.87 -2.50
C ASP A 142 -2.17 -24.69 -2.51
N ARG A 143 -2.70 -23.49 -2.76
CA ARG A 143 -1.88 -22.28 -2.65
C ARG A 143 -1.85 -21.87 -1.20
N VAL A 144 -0.63 -21.73 -0.69
CA VAL A 144 -0.41 -20.90 0.50
C VAL A 144 -0.64 -19.46 0.07
N THR A 145 -1.87 -18.98 0.23
CA THR A 145 -2.22 -17.58 -0.05
C THR A 145 -2.02 -16.77 1.22
N THR A 146 -0.89 -16.07 1.34
CA THR A 146 -0.78 -14.97 2.30
C THR A 146 -1.42 -13.73 1.69
N THR A 147 -2.75 -13.74 1.58
CA THR A 147 -3.47 -12.58 1.05
C THR A 147 -3.32 -11.36 1.97
N ASN A 148 -2.89 -11.52 3.24
CA ASN A 148 -2.99 -10.48 4.26
C ASN A 148 -1.91 -10.51 5.36
N ASP A 149 -0.63 -10.76 5.07
CA ASP A 149 0.46 -10.74 6.09
C ASP A 149 0.20 -11.64 7.33
N ALA A 150 -0.77 -12.54 7.21
CA ALA A 150 -1.03 -13.56 8.19
C ALA A 150 0.11 -14.56 8.15
N THR A 151 0.46 -15.13 9.31
CA THR A 151 1.30 -16.33 9.39
C THR A 151 0.87 -17.30 8.30
N LEU A 152 1.83 -17.82 7.53
CA LEU A 152 1.61 -18.90 6.56
C LEU A 152 0.81 -19.99 7.30
N GLU A 153 -0.50 -20.06 7.11
CA GLU A 153 -1.25 -21.22 7.53
C GLU A 153 -0.94 -22.29 6.48
N PRO A 154 -0.19 -23.35 6.81
CA PRO A 154 -0.10 -24.50 5.94
C PRO A 154 -1.46 -25.19 6.04
N SER A 155 -2.46 -24.67 5.32
CA SER A 155 -3.72 -25.37 5.15
C SER A 155 -3.46 -26.55 4.22
N GLY A 156 -3.12 -27.68 4.85
CA GLY A 156 -2.81 -28.93 4.18
C GLY A 156 -1.45 -29.46 4.60
N ASN A 157 -1.47 -30.62 5.27
CA ASN A 157 -0.28 -31.44 5.44
C ASN A 157 0.35 -31.67 4.04
N PRO A 158 1.61 -31.25 3.79
CA PRO A 158 2.22 -31.41 2.47
C PRO A 158 2.45 -32.87 2.08
N TRP A 159 2.25 -33.83 2.99
CA TRP A 159 2.39 -35.27 2.76
C TRP A 159 1.33 -36.06 3.55
N PRO A 160 0.08 -36.17 3.06
CA PRO A 160 -0.95 -36.97 3.72
C PRO A 160 -0.73 -38.49 3.62
N ASP A 161 0.27 -38.93 2.87
CA ASP A 161 0.52 -40.32 2.50
C ASP A 161 2.02 -40.66 2.48
N SER A 162 2.65 -40.63 3.65
CA SER A 162 3.81 -41.49 3.94
C SER A 162 3.38 -42.68 4.79
N ASN A 163 2.75 -43.66 4.12
CA ASN A 163 2.77 -45.09 4.44
C ASN A 163 2.41 -45.87 3.18
#